data_AF-A0A924JJ94-F1
#
_entry.id   AF-A0A924JJ94-F1
#
_cell.length_a   1.000
_cell.length_b   1.000
_cell.length_c   1.000
_cell.angle_alpha   90.00
_cell.angle_beta   90.00
_cell.angle_gamma   90.00
#
_symmetry.space_group_name_H-M   'P 1'
#
loop_
_entity.id
_entity.type
_entity.pdbx_description
1 polymer ?
#
loop_
_entity_poly.entity_id
_entity_poly.type
_entity_poly.pdbx_seq_one_letter_code
_entity_poly.pdbx_strand_id
1 'polypeptide(L)'
;TVLLGAAFSCVQAYEYHHAAFAFAGNVYGATFFMATGFHGFHVLVGTIFLLVCLLRVYAGHFTPQQHLGFEFAAWYWHFVDVVWLFLFITIYVWGYGGVVAGAAAH
;
A
#
# COMPACT_ATOMS: atom_id res chain seq x y z
N THR A 1 -9.03 -5.99 -9.34
CA THR A 1 -8.44 -5.18 -8.26
C THR A 1 -8.14 -5.98 -7.01
N VAL A 2 -9.08 -6.76 -6.45
CA VAL A 2 -8.85 -7.55 -5.20
C VAL A 2 -7.59 -8.44 -5.27
N LEU A 3 -7.40 -9.21 -6.35
CA LEU A 3 -6.22 -10.06 -6.52
C LEU A 3 -4.91 -9.26 -6.60
N LEU A 4 -4.93 -8.06 -7.18
CA LEU A 4 -3.76 -7.18 -7.25
C LEU A 4 -3.42 -6.62 -5.87
N GLY A 5 -4.42 -6.27 -5.06
CA GLY A 5 -4.24 -5.87 -3.65
C GLY A 5 -3.64 -6.97 -2.78
N ALA A 6 -4.11 -8.21 -2.97
CA ALA A 6 -3.54 -9.38 -2.30
C ALA A 6 -2.09 -9.63 -2.73
N ALA A 7 -1.80 -9.59 -4.04
CA ALA A 7 -0.45 -9.73 -4.57
C ALA A 7 0.49 -8.64 -4.02
N PHE A 8 0.06 -7.38 -3.98
CA PHE A 8 0.82 -6.28 -3.39
C PHE A 8 1.16 -6.54 -1.91
N SER A 9 0.18 -7.00 -1.13
CA SER A 9 0.39 -7.32 0.28
C SER A 9 1.39 -8.47 0.47
N CYS A 10 1.36 -9.48 -0.40
CA CYS A 10 2.35 -10.56 -0.40
C CYS A 10 3.77 -10.06 -0.73
N VAL A 11 3.90 -9.17 -1.72
CA VAL A 11 5.21 -8.59 -2.07
C VAL A 11 5.74 -7.74 -0.91
N GLN A 12 4.91 -6.93 -0.26
CA GLN A 12 5.33 -6.17 0.93
C GLN A 12 5.78 -7.07 2.09
N ALA A 13 5.06 -8.16 2.35
CA ALA A 13 5.47 -9.13 3.37
C ALA A 13 6.82 -9.80 3.03
N TYR A 14 7.03 -10.14 1.76
CA TYR A 14 8.31 -10.69 1.28
C TYR A 14 9.45 -9.67 1.45
N GLU A 15 9.19 -8.40 1.15
CA GLU A 15 10.16 -7.32 1.31
C GLU A 15 10.56 -7.13 2.77
N TYR A 16 9.61 -7.13 3.71
CA TYR A 16 9.92 -6.98 5.14
C TYR A 16 10.75 -8.14 5.68
N HIS A 17 10.59 -9.35 5.13
CA HIS A 17 11.41 -10.50 5.51
C HIS A 17 12.83 -10.42 4.93
N HIS A 18 13.01 -9.78 3.77
CA HIS A 18 14.31 -9.66 3.09
C HIS A 18 15.02 -8.32 3.35
N ALA A 19 14.38 -7.39 4.06
CA ALA A 19 14.98 -6.11 4.40
C ALA A 19 16.25 -6.29 5.23
N ALA A 20 17.37 -5.73 4.76
CA ALA A 20 18.67 -5.80 5.44
C ALA A 20 18.76 -4.84 6.65
N PHE A 21 17.70 -4.09 6.95
CA PHE A 21 17.63 -3.11 8.02
C PHE A 21 16.49 -3.45 8.97
N ALA A 22 16.75 -3.33 10.28
CA ALA A 22 15.75 -3.59 11.31
C ALA A 22 14.89 -2.34 11.60
N PHE A 23 13.71 -2.57 12.15
CA PHE A 23 12.83 -1.51 12.68
C PHE A 23 13.53 -0.63 13.72
N ALA A 24 14.38 -1.25 14.55
CA ALA A 24 15.13 -0.58 15.60
C ALA A 24 16.60 -0.40 15.19
N GLY A 25 17.19 0.74 15.58
CA GLY A 25 18.62 0.99 15.43
C GLY A 25 18.99 2.12 14.47
N ASN A 26 18.09 2.58 13.60
CA ASN A 26 18.29 3.82 12.83
C ASN A 26 16.96 4.51 12.49
N VAL A 27 17.00 5.85 12.33
CA VAL A 27 15.81 6.69 12.08
C VAL A 27 15.19 6.38 10.71
N TYR A 28 15.99 5.98 9.72
CA TYR A 28 15.51 5.63 8.38
C TYR A 28 14.60 4.40 8.40
N GLY A 29 15.02 3.31 9.04
CA GLY A 29 14.26 2.07 9.20
C GLY A 29 12.98 2.29 10.00
N ALA A 30 13.05 3.03 11.11
CA ALA A 30 11.85 3.36 11.89
C ALA A 30 10.82 4.15 11.05
N THR A 31 11.27 5.14 10.27
CA THR A 31 10.40 5.95 9.40
C THR A 31 9.86 5.12 8.23
N PHE A 32 10.70 4.28 7.62
CA PHE A 32 10.34 3.35 6.55
C PHE A 32 9.20 2.44 7.00
N PHE A 33 9.44 1.62 8.03
CA PHE A 33 8.47 0.61 8.48
C PHE A 33 7.19 1.23 9.03
N MET A 34 7.24 2.38 9.68
CA MET A 34 6.03 3.08 10.12
C MET A 34 5.20 3.59 8.93
N ALA A 35 5.83 4.26 7.97
CA ALA A 35 5.13 4.83 6.82
C ALA A 35 4.59 3.74 5.88
N THR A 36 5.42 2.77 5.51
CA THR A 36 5.03 1.65 4.65
C THR A 36 4.07 0.69 5.36
N GLY A 37 4.25 0.46 6.67
CA GLY A 37 3.40 -0.43 7.46
C GLY A 37 2.00 0.13 7.66
N PHE A 38 1.88 1.43 7.98
CA PHE A 38 0.57 2.09 8.07
C PHE A 38 -0.16 2.11 6.73
N HIS A 39 0.57 2.35 5.65
CA HIS A 39 0.02 2.25 4.30
C HIS A 39 -0.41 0.81 3.96
N GLY A 40 0.40 -0.19 4.28
CA GLY A 40 0.06 -1.62 4.09
C GLY A 40 -1.22 -2.03 4.83
N PHE A 41 -1.44 -1.49 6.03
CA PHE A 41 -2.71 -1.65 6.74
C PHE A 41 -3.90 -1.08 5.95
N HIS A 42 -3.77 0.11 5.35
CA HIS A 42 -4.82 0.69 4.51
C HIS A 42 -5.08 -0.14 3.25
N VAL A 43 -4.05 -0.71 2.62
CA VAL A 43 -4.21 -1.63 1.49
C VAL A 43 -5.01 -2.87 1.89
N LEU A 44 -4.74 -3.45 3.08
CA LEU A 44 -5.49 -4.59 3.60
C LEU A 44 -6.98 -4.26 3.80
N VAL A 45 -7.27 -3.14 4.47
CA VAL A 45 -8.64 -2.66 4.69
C VAL A 45 -9.35 -2.41 3.35
N GLY A 46 -8.69 -1.77 2.39
CA GLY A 46 -9.23 -1.52 1.06
C GLY A 46 -9.51 -2.81 0.29
N THR A 47 -8.65 -3.82 0.42
CA THR A 47 -8.79 -5.11 -0.25
C THR A 47 -9.99 -5.88 0.32
N ILE A 48 -10.17 -5.86 1.64
CA ILE A 48 -11.37 -6.43 2.31
C ILE A 48 -12.62 -5.69 1.85
N PHE A 49 -12.58 -4.35 1.76
CA PHE A 49 -13.73 -3.56 1.36
C PHE A 49 -14.16 -3.84 -0.09
N LEU A 50 -13.19 -3.98 -1.01
CA LEU A 50 -13.44 -4.42 -2.37
C LEU A 50 -13.93 -5.87 -2.44
N LEU A 51 -13.42 -6.77 -1.60
CA LEU A 51 -13.89 -8.16 -1.52
C LEU A 51 -15.36 -8.22 -1.08
N VAL A 52 -15.75 -7.45 -0.05
CA VAL A 52 -17.14 -7.34 0.39
C VAL A 52 -18.03 -6.77 -0.73
N CYS A 53 -17.58 -5.75 -1.44
CA CYS A 53 -18.30 -5.24 -2.61
C CYS A 53 -18.44 -6.32 -3.70
N LEU A 54 -17.38 -7.08 -3.99
CA LEU A 54 -17.41 -8.16 -4.98
C LEU A 54 -18.44 -9.25 -4.59
N LEU A 55 -18.44 -9.69 -3.32
CA LEU A 55 -19.41 -10.65 -2.82
C LEU A 55 -20.85 -10.13 -2.90
N ARG A 56 -21.07 -8.84 -2.61
CA ARG A 56 -22.38 -8.19 -2.73
C ARG A 56 -22.85 -8.04 -4.18
N VAL A 57 -21.93 -7.86 -5.14
CA VAL A 57 -22.24 -7.91 -6.58
C VAL A 57 -22.72 -9.30 -6.97
N TYR A 58 -22.00 -10.36 -6.57
CA TYR A 58 -22.40 -11.73 -6.90
C TYR A 58 -23.72 -12.16 -6.23
N ALA A 59 -24.05 -11.60 -5.06
CA ALA A 59 -25.34 -11.80 -4.41
C ALA A 59 -26.50 -11.00 -5.04
N GLY A 60 -26.25 -10.20 -6.09
CA GLY A 60 -27.26 -9.41 -6.79
C GLY A 60 -27.76 -8.18 -6.02
N HIS A 61 -27.02 -7.74 -4.98
CA HIS A 61 -27.43 -6.63 -4.10
C HIS A 61 -27.17 -5.24 -4.68
N PHE A 62 -26.63 -5.14 -5.90
CA PHE A 62 -26.38 -3.85 -6.55
C PHE A 62 -27.30 -3.66 -7.74
N THR A 63 -28.08 -2.59 -7.70
CA THR A 63 -28.79 -2.04 -8.85
C THR A 63 -27.97 -0.90 -9.47
N PRO A 64 -28.14 -0.60 -10.77
CA PRO A 64 -27.44 0.51 -11.44
C PRO A 64 -27.68 1.90 -10.82
N GLN A 65 -28.64 2.04 -9.90
CA GLN A 65 -28.93 3.28 -9.18
C GLN A 65 -28.46 3.26 -7.72
N GLN A 66 -28.11 2.10 -7.14
CA GLN A 66 -27.74 1.96 -5.72
C GLN A 66 -26.40 1.25 -5.53
N HIS A 67 -25.34 1.75 -6.15
CA HIS A 67 -23.97 1.24 -6.05
C HIS A 67 -23.04 2.13 -5.20
N LEU A 68 -23.60 2.95 -4.30
CA LEU A 68 -22.84 3.89 -3.47
C LEU A 68 -21.72 3.20 -2.66
N GLY A 69 -21.96 1.98 -2.18
CA GLY A 69 -20.94 1.19 -1.47
C GLY A 69 -19.73 0.82 -2.35
N PHE A 70 -19.96 0.54 -3.63
CA PHE A 70 -18.89 0.30 -4.60
C PHE A 70 -18.14 1.60 -4.94
N GLU A 71 -18.85 2.72 -5.06
CA GLU A 71 -18.25 4.02 -5.31
C GLU A 71 -17.31 4.42 -4.17
N PHE A 72 -17.74 4.32 -2.91
CA PHE A 72 -16.85 4.58 -1.78
C PHE A 72 -15.64 3.65 -1.74
N ALA A 73 -15.80 2.38 -2.12
CA ALA A 73 -14.68 1.44 -2.20
C ALA A 73 -13.68 1.84 -3.30
N ALA A 74 -14.15 2.31 -4.46
CA ALA A 74 -13.30 2.81 -5.54
C ALA A 74 -12.53 4.07 -5.12
N TRP A 75 -13.19 5.03 -4.47
CA TRP A 75 -12.54 6.24 -3.95
C TRP A 75 -11.48 5.90 -2.90
N TYR A 76 -11.79 4.99 -1.97
CA TYR A 76 -10.82 4.52 -0.99
C TYR A 76 -9.62 3.83 -1.67
N TRP A 77 -9.87 3.01 -2.69
CA TRP A 77 -8.80 2.34 -3.44
C TRP A 77 -7.87 3.34 -4.15
N HIS A 78 -8.43 4.37 -4.79
CA HIS A 78 -7.64 5.44 -5.41
C HIS A 78 -6.85 6.27 -4.41
N PHE A 79 -7.42 6.57 -3.23
CA PHE A 79 -6.69 7.22 -2.15
C PHE A 79 -5.45 6.41 -1.74
N VAL A 80 -5.62 5.11 -1.53
CA VAL A 80 -4.52 4.20 -1.19
C VAL A 80 -3.45 4.23 -2.28
N ASP A 81 -3.84 4.15 -3.56
CA ASP A 81 -2.90 4.17 -4.68
C ASP A 81 -2.07 5.48 -4.74
N VAL A 82 -2.71 6.63 -4.55
CA VAL A 82 -2.00 7.93 -4.52
C VAL A 82 -0.98 7.99 -3.38
N VAL A 83 -1.34 7.52 -2.18
CA VAL A 83 -0.42 7.46 -1.04
C VAL A 83 0.78 6.55 -1.35
N TRP A 84 0.55 5.43 -2.02
CA TRP A 84 1.63 4.53 -2.43
C TRP A 84 2.61 5.20 -3.40
N LEU A 85 2.11 5.91 -4.42
CA LEU A 85 2.97 6.62 -5.37
C LEU A 85 3.85 7.66 -4.66
N PHE A 86 3.31 8.38 -3.67
CA PHE A 86 4.09 9.30 -2.85
C PHE A 86 5.18 8.58 -2.05
N LEU A 87 4.85 7.47 -1.38
CA LEU A 87 5.84 6.67 -0.63
C LEU A 87 6.91 6.09 -1.54
N PHE A 88 6.54 5.59 -2.71
CA PHE A 88 7.47 5.05 -3.70
C PHE A 88 8.48 6.11 -4.15
N ILE A 89 8.02 7.30 -4.53
CA ILE A 89 8.91 8.39 -4.98
C ILE A 89 9.82 8.87 -3.84
N THR A 90 9.28 9.07 -2.64
CA THR A 90 10.02 9.69 -1.53
C THR A 90 10.97 8.73 -0.84
N ILE A 91 10.54 7.49 -0.56
CA ILE A 91 11.30 6.53 0.24
C ILE A 91 12.16 5.63 -0.66
N TYR A 92 11.59 5.08 -1.74
CA TYR A 92 12.26 4.10 -2.58
C TYR A 92 13.14 4.74 -3.65
N VAL A 93 12.67 5.80 -4.31
CA VAL A 93 13.45 6.48 -5.36
C VAL A 93 14.40 7.51 -4.75
N TRP A 94 13.86 8.49 -4.03
CA TRP A 94 14.68 9.59 -3.49
C TRP A 94 15.49 9.16 -2.26
N GLY A 95 14.90 8.38 -1.36
CA GLY A 95 15.60 7.85 -0.18
C GLY A 95 16.80 6.96 -0.54
N TYR A 96 16.68 6.10 -1.57
CA TYR A 96 17.81 5.32 -2.09
C TYR A 96 18.82 6.19 -2.85
N GLY A 97 18.33 7.14 -3.68
CA GLY A 97 19.17 8.09 -4.39
C GLY A 97 20.03 8.96 -3.47
N GLY A 98 19.51 9.36 -2.31
CA GLY A 98 20.25 10.11 -1.29
C GLY A 98 21.38 9.29 -0.64
N VAL A 99 21.18 7.98 -0.45
CA VAL A 99 22.22 7.07 0.06
C VAL A 99 23.34 6.88 -0.98
N VAL A 100 22.98 6.72 -2.27
CA VAL A 100 23.96 6.56 -3.36
C VAL A 100 24.72 7.87 -3.62
N ALA A 101 24.04 9.01 -3.60
CA ALA A 101 24.67 10.33 -3.75
C ALA A 101 25.59 10.68 -2.56
N GLY A 102 25.21 10.31 -1.33
CA GLY A 102 26.05 10.45 -0.15
C GLY A 102 27.27 9.53 -0.16
N ALA A 103 27.15 8.32 -0.70
CA ALA A 103 28.27 7.38 -0.87
C ALA A 103 29.25 7.80 -1.98
N ALA A 104 28.78 8.50 -3.01
CA ALA A 104 29.63 9.04 -4.09
C ALA A 104 30.31 10.36 -3.73
N ALA A 105 29.93 11.00 -2.63
CA ALA A 105 30.52 12.25 -2.13
C ALA A 105 31.70 12.02 -1.15
N HIS A 106 32.12 10.76 -0.96
CA HIS A 106 33.27 10.36 -0.15
C HIS A 106 34.33 9.65 -0.99
#